data_AF-A0A8J9V937-F1
#
_entry.id   AF-A0A8J9V937-F1
#
_cell.length_a   1.000
_cell.length_b   1.000
_cell.length_c   1.000
_cell.angle_alpha   90.00
_cell.angle_beta   90.00
_cell.angle_gamma   90.00
#
_symmetry.space_group_name_H-M   'P 1'
#
loop_
_entity.id
_entity.type
_entity.pdbx_description
1 polymer ?
#
loop_
_entity_poly.entity_id
_entity_poly.type
_entity_poly.pdbx_seq_one_letter_code
_entity_poly.pdbx_strand_id
1 'polypeptide(L)'
;MSLVLTKAALALKNAENNFQVVKFEAHKPKKKQGENNQVTKPIENANKDLDIKKIRHEIVKFGMSGFDPNKKEEAKIALAVSLGAKPPKREYINYKELMQKRKQEKLKQTEEKKSMIAKSNLSTGIKKKKQKKNDVGHLLSNYGKVQKNDLKKDSNKGPGKRKKK
;
A
#
# COMPACT_ATOMS: atom_id res chain seq x y z
N MET A 1 -48.50 25.40 -77.36
CA MET A 1 -47.88 24.30 -76.59
C MET A 1 -47.23 24.90 -75.35
N SER A 2 -47.58 24.47 -74.14
CA SER A 2 -46.95 24.98 -72.90
C SER A 2 -45.70 24.17 -72.58
N LEU A 3 -44.60 24.87 -72.29
CA LEU A 3 -43.33 24.25 -71.92
C LEU A 3 -43.41 23.79 -70.46
N VAL A 4 -43.47 22.47 -70.24
CA VAL A 4 -43.44 21.89 -68.89
C VAL A 4 -41.98 21.70 -68.47
N LEU A 5 -41.57 22.45 -67.44
CA LEU A 5 -40.21 22.37 -66.91
C LEU A 5 -39.98 21.06 -66.16
N THR A 6 -38.77 20.52 -66.28
CA THR A 6 -38.37 19.29 -65.60
C THR A 6 -38.13 19.52 -64.10
N LYS A 7 -38.29 18.47 -63.29
CA LYS A 7 -38.14 18.52 -61.84
C LYS A 7 -36.74 18.98 -61.39
N ALA A 8 -35.71 18.66 -62.17
CA ALA A 8 -34.33 19.13 -61.93
C ALA A 8 -34.19 20.64 -62.13
N ALA A 9 -34.84 21.21 -63.17
CA ALA A 9 -34.82 22.65 -63.42
C ALA A 9 -35.51 23.44 -62.30
N LEU A 10 -36.52 22.86 -61.64
CA LEU A 10 -37.17 23.47 -60.46
C LEU A 10 -36.26 23.44 -59.22
N ALA A 11 -35.47 22.38 -59.02
CA ALA A 11 -34.54 22.27 -57.89
C ALA A 11 -33.40 23.30 -57.97
N LEU A 12 -32.92 23.61 -59.18
CA LEU A 12 -31.87 24.61 -59.40
C LEU A 12 -32.30 26.04 -59.11
N LYS A 13 -33.60 26.36 -59.18
CA LYS A 13 -34.12 27.71 -58.86
C LYS A 13 -33.99 28.09 -57.39
N ASN A 14 -33.83 27.11 -56.50
CA ASN A 14 -33.72 27.32 -55.05
C ASN A 14 -32.29 27.04 -54.53
N ALA A 15 -31.29 27.00 -55.40
CA ALA A 15 -29.91 26.67 -55.02
C ALA A 15 -29.33 27.67 -54.02
N GLU A 16 -29.65 28.96 -54.16
CA GLU A 16 -29.19 30.02 -53.24
C GLU A 16 -29.77 29.86 -51.82
N ASN A 17 -31.02 29.40 -51.70
CA ASN A 17 -31.68 29.19 -50.40
C ASN A 17 -31.16 27.96 -49.65
N ASN A 18 -30.58 26.99 -50.36
CA ASN A 18 -30.05 25.75 -49.79
C ASN A 18 -28.53 25.81 -49.54
N PHE A 19 -27.90 26.96 -49.77
CA PHE A 19 -26.47 27.12 -49.58
C PHE A 19 -26.15 27.42 -48.11
N GLN A 20 -25.52 26.46 -47.42
CA GLN A 20 -25.08 26.63 -46.03
C GLN A 20 -23.56 26.51 -45.93
N VAL A 21 -22.91 27.62 -45.58
CA VAL A 21 -21.45 27.63 -45.31
C VAL A 21 -21.23 27.26 -43.85
N VAL A 22 -20.78 26.04 -43.59
CA VAL A 22 -20.38 25.59 -42.25
C VAL A 22 -18.87 25.83 -42.10
N LYS A 23 -18.50 26.85 -41.33
CA LYS A 23 -17.10 27.12 -40.98
C LYS A 23 -16.77 26.41 -39.67
N PHE A 24 -15.85 25.45 -39.71
CA PHE A 24 -15.32 24.81 -38.52
C PHE A 24 -14.02 25.48 -38.08
N GLU A 25 -13.98 26.02 -36.86
CA GLU A 25 -12.74 26.43 -36.21
C GLU A 25 -12.29 25.34 -35.24
N ALA A 26 -11.12 24.76 -35.49
CA ALA A 26 -10.55 23.74 -34.63
C ALA A 26 -10.18 24.34 -33.27
N HIS A 27 -10.73 23.80 -32.18
CA HIS A 27 -10.30 24.18 -30.84
C HIS A 27 -8.83 23.81 -30.63
N LYS A 28 -8.02 24.77 -30.19
CA LYS A 28 -6.64 24.51 -29.80
C LYS A 28 -6.64 23.47 -28.66
N PRO A 29 -5.83 22.39 -28.76
CA PRO A 29 -5.76 21.41 -27.70
C PRO A 29 -5.32 22.09 -26.41
N LYS A 30 -6.06 21.88 -25.31
CA LYS A 30 -5.61 22.30 -23.98
C LYS A 30 -4.25 21.65 -23.77
N LYS A 31 -3.18 22.46 -23.71
CA LYS A 31 -1.90 21.99 -23.18
C LYS A 31 -2.22 21.39 -21.83
N LYS A 32 -1.99 20.08 -21.66
CA LYS A 32 -1.90 19.49 -20.32
C LYS A 32 -0.84 20.34 -19.63
N GLN A 33 -1.27 21.19 -18.68
CA GLN A 33 -0.35 21.75 -17.73
C GLN A 33 0.24 20.51 -17.05
N GLY A 34 1.45 20.11 -17.46
CA GLY A 34 2.22 19.18 -16.67
C GLY A 34 2.21 19.76 -15.25
N GLU A 35 1.94 18.93 -14.26
CA GLU A 35 1.90 19.28 -12.85
C GLU A 35 3.31 19.68 -12.35
N ASN A 36 3.88 20.74 -12.92
CA ASN A 36 4.95 21.53 -12.34
C ASN A 36 4.32 22.82 -11.85
N ASN A 37 3.35 22.66 -10.95
CA ASN A 37 2.92 23.72 -10.05
C ASN A 37 4.07 23.98 -9.08
N GLN A 38 5.12 24.69 -9.53
CA GLN A 38 5.92 25.53 -8.65
C GLN A 38 5.02 26.68 -8.22
N VAL A 39 4.11 26.38 -7.30
CA VAL A 39 3.32 27.36 -6.58
C VAL A 39 4.30 28.06 -5.63
N THR A 40 4.98 29.08 -6.14
CA THR A 40 5.59 30.13 -5.32
C THR A 40 4.45 30.98 -4.77
N LYS A 41 3.73 30.44 -3.78
CA LYS A 41 2.89 31.28 -2.92
C LYS A 41 3.86 32.05 -2.02
N PRO A 42 3.76 33.39 -1.93
CA PRO A 42 4.53 34.15 -0.95
C PRO A 42 4.18 33.59 0.44
N ILE A 43 5.20 33.46 1.29
CA ILE A 43 5.10 33.03 2.68
C ILE A 43 4.45 34.18 3.46
N GLU A 44 3.17 34.43 3.19
CA GLU A 44 2.34 35.17 4.11
C GLU A 44 2.05 34.25 5.28
N ASN A 45 2.07 34.79 6.49
CA ASN A 45 1.86 34.14 7.78
C ASN A 45 3.14 33.68 8.51
N ALA A 46 3.99 34.65 8.85
CA ALA A 46 5.03 34.54 9.89
C ALA A 46 4.46 34.38 11.33
N ASN A 47 3.13 34.38 11.50
CA ASN A 47 2.44 34.24 12.78
C ASN A 47 1.46 33.04 12.75
N LYS A 48 1.97 31.84 12.50
CA LYS A 48 1.22 30.60 12.68
C LYS A 48 2.02 29.76 13.64
N ASP A 49 1.43 29.44 14.79
CA ASP A 49 1.94 28.45 15.73
C ASP A 49 2.60 27.30 14.95
N LEU A 50 3.86 27.02 15.29
CA LEU A 50 4.73 26.05 14.62
C LEU A 50 4.13 24.65 14.79
N ASP A 51 3.13 24.33 13.98
CA ASP A 51 2.50 23.04 13.94
C ASP A 51 3.54 22.06 13.38
N ILE A 52 4.13 21.30 14.30
CA ILE A 52 5.21 20.35 14.03
C ILE A 52 4.82 19.39 12.90
N LYS A 53 3.51 19.10 12.73
CA LYS A 53 3.02 18.26 11.64
C LYS A 53 3.29 18.90 10.27
N LYS A 54 2.97 20.19 10.10
CA LYS A 54 3.21 20.92 8.84
C LYS A 54 4.70 21.00 8.52
N ILE A 55 5.52 21.31 9.53
CA ILE A 55 6.99 21.38 9.39
C ILE A 55 7.56 20.03 8.94
N ARG A 56 7.13 18.92 9.54
CA ARG A 56 7.54 17.58 9.10
C ARG A 56 7.20 17.32 7.63
N HIS A 57 6.00 17.71 7.18
CA HIS A 57 5.62 17.56 5.78
C HIS A 57 6.46 18.41 4.84
N GLU A 58 6.80 19.64 5.22
CA GLU A 58 7.66 20.54 4.45
C GLU A 58 9.09 20.01 4.35
N ILE A 59 9.65 19.50 5.46
CA ILE A 59 10.97 18.87 5.49
C ILE A 59 11.01 17.67 4.53
N VAL A 60 9.99 16.80 4.58
CA VAL A 60 9.91 15.64 3.67
C VAL A 60 9.83 16.11 2.22
N LYS A 61 8.97 17.08 1.91
CA LYS A 61 8.84 17.65 0.55
C LYS A 61 10.15 18.26 0.06
N PHE A 62 10.87 18.97 0.92
CA PHE A 62 12.17 19.55 0.62
C PHE A 62 13.21 18.46 0.34
N GLY A 63 13.30 17.45 1.21
CA GLY A 63 14.21 16.31 1.03
C GLY A 63 13.99 15.56 -0.29
N MET A 64 12.73 15.40 -0.70
CA MET A 64 12.37 14.78 -1.99
C MET A 64 12.81 15.58 -3.22
N SER A 65 13.06 16.89 -3.08
CA SER A 65 13.46 17.74 -4.20
C SER A 65 14.85 17.37 -4.75
N GLY A 66 15.73 16.86 -3.88
CA GLY A 66 17.11 16.51 -4.23
C GLY A 66 17.32 15.06 -4.69
N PHE A 67 16.25 14.28 -4.88
CA PHE A 67 16.37 12.88 -5.31
C PHE A 67 16.47 12.73 -6.84
N ASP A 68 17.20 11.69 -7.26
CA ASP A 68 17.18 11.16 -8.62
C ASP A 68 15.75 10.90 -9.10
N PRO A 69 15.44 11.00 -10.40
CA PRO A 69 14.06 10.91 -10.91
C PRO A 69 13.31 9.65 -10.45
N ASN A 70 13.93 8.47 -10.52
CA ASN A 70 13.30 7.21 -10.10
C ASN A 70 13.01 7.19 -8.59
N LYS A 71 13.98 7.59 -7.78
CA LYS A 71 13.84 7.66 -6.30
C LYS A 71 12.84 8.74 -5.88
N LYS A 72 12.73 9.82 -6.66
CA LYS A 72 11.77 10.90 -6.45
C LYS A 72 10.34 10.41 -6.65
N GLU A 73 10.10 9.57 -7.65
CA GLU A 73 8.79 8.93 -7.86
C GLU A 73 8.44 7.97 -6.72
N GLU A 74 9.37 7.11 -6.31
CA GLU A 74 9.18 6.20 -5.17
C GLU A 74 8.87 6.97 -3.87
N ALA A 75 9.60 8.05 -3.60
CA ALA A 75 9.38 8.89 -2.43
C ALA A 75 8.03 9.63 -2.48
N LYS A 76 7.58 10.06 -3.68
CA LYS A 76 6.24 10.66 -3.87
C LYS A 76 5.14 9.64 -3.59
N ILE A 77 5.29 8.42 -4.09
CA ILE A 77 4.34 7.33 -3.83
C ILE A 77 4.30 7.03 -2.34
N ALA A 78 5.45 6.91 -1.68
CA ALA A 78 5.54 6.67 -0.24
C ALA A 78 4.88 7.78 0.58
N LEU A 79 5.12 9.05 0.23
CA LEU A 79 4.46 10.20 0.86
C LEU A 79 2.94 10.14 0.67
N ALA A 80 2.47 9.90 -0.56
CA ALA A 80 1.04 9.78 -0.83
C ALA A 80 0.39 8.66 -0.01
N VAL A 81 1.04 7.49 0.07
CA VAL A 81 0.57 6.36 0.89
C VAL A 81 0.52 6.73 2.37
N SER A 82 1.54 7.45 2.89
CA SER A 82 1.54 7.94 4.28
C SER A 82 0.39 8.91 4.58
N LEU A 83 -0.06 9.67 3.56
CA LEU A 83 -1.21 10.57 3.64
C LEU A 83 -2.56 9.83 3.46
N GLY A 84 -2.53 8.51 3.31
CA GLY A 84 -3.71 7.66 3.20
C GLY A 84 -4.10 7.30 1.76
N ALA A 85 -3.29 7.66 0.75
CA ALA A 85 -3.54 7.20 -0.61
C ALA A 85 -3.40 5.67 -0.71
N LYS A 86 -4.15 5.07 -1.63
CA LYS A 86 -4.05 3.65 -1.91
C LYS A 86 -2.70 3.34 -2.57
N PRO A 87 -1.93 2.35 -2.08
CA PRO A 87 -0.64 1.99 -2.69
C PRO A 87 -0.83 1.42 -4.11
N PRO A 88 0.20 1.54 -4.97
CA PRO A 88 0.15 0.99 -6.32
C PRO A 88 -0.03 -0.52 -6.30
N LYS A 89 -0.64 -1.05 -7.38
CA LYS A 89 -0.87 -2.49 -7.51
C LYS A 89 0.48 -3.20 -7.66
N ARG A 90 0.66 -4.30 -6.91
CA ARG A 90 1.84 -5.15 -7.03
C ARG A 90 1.85 -5.91 -8.36
N GLU A 91 3.04 -6.23 -8.83
CA GLU A 91 3.24 -7.11 -9.98
C GLU A 91 2.62 -8.48 -9.77
N TYR A 92 2.18 -9.10 -10.86
CA TYR A 92 1.67 -10.47 -10.83
C TYR A 92 2.85 -11.44 -10.76
N ILE A 93 2.88 -12.27 -9.72
CA ILE A 93 3.95 -13.24 -9.48
C ILE A 93 3.31 -14.59 -9.18
N ASN A 94 3.92 -15.68 -9.66
CA ASN A 94 3.47 -17.04 -9.35
C ASN A 94 3.51 -17.29 -7.82
N TYR A 95 2.50 -17.96 -7.28
CA TYR A 95 2.40 -18.26 -5.85
C TYR A 95 3.63 -18.99 -5.29
N LYS A 96 4.17 -19.97 -6.01
CA LYS A 96 5.34 -20.75 -5.55
C LYS A 96 6.57 -19.86 -5.40
N GLU A 97 6.81 -18.97 -6.36
CA GLU A 97 7.90 -17.99 -6.34
C GLU A 97 7.70 -16.96 -5.22
N LEU A 98 6.47 -16.47 -5.03
CA LEU A 98 6.15 -15.54 -3.94
C LEU A 98 6.44 -16.16 -2.57
N MET A 99 6.11 -17.45 -2.38
CA MET A 99 6.41 -18.16 -1.13
C MET A 99 7.90 -18.32 -0.90
N GLN A 100 8.66 -18.65 -1.94
CA GLN A 100 10.12 -18.74 -1.88
C GLN A 100 10.75 -17.39 -1.51
N LYS A 101 10.35 -16.29 -2.18
CA LYS A 101 10.81 -14.92 -1.87
C LYS A 101 10.53 -14.56 -0.40
N ARG A 102 9.31 -14.80 0.09
CA ARG A 102 8.95 -14.54 1.51
C ARG A 102 9.78 -15.37 2.50
N LYS A 103 10.10 -16.62 2.16
CA LYS A 103 10.95 -17.46 3.01
C LYS A 103 12.37 -16.90 3.08
N GLN A 104 12.94 -16.50 1.94
CA GLN A 104 14.28 -15.89 1.88
C GLN A 104 14.33 -14.54 2.61
N GLU A 105 13.33 -13.67 2.42
CA GLU A 105 13.24 -12.39 3.14
C GLU A 105 13.19 -12.59 4.66
N LYS A 106 12.41 -13.55 5.15
CA LYS A 106 12.37 -13.88 6.59
C LYS A 106 13.73 -14.33 7.11
N LEU A 107 14.45 -15.17 6.35
CA LEU A 107 15.78 -15.63 6.74
C LEU A 107 16.77 -14.44 6.79
N LYS A 108 16.83 -13.62 5.75
CA LYS A 108 17.66 -12.40 5.70
C LYS A 108 17.36 -11.45 6.86
N GLN A 109 16.08 -11.17 7.13
CA GLN A 109 15.70 -10.33 8.27
C GLN A 109 16.13 -10.91 9.61
N THR A 110 16.09 -12.24 9.78
CA THR A 110 16.58 -12.86 11.02
C THR A 110 18.10 -12.79 11.15
N GLU A 111 18.84 -12.90 10.05
CA GLU A 111 20.29 -12.78 10.01
C GLU A 111 20.72 -11.33 10.24
N GLU A 112 20.09 -10.36 9.58
CA GLU A 112 20.30 -8.93 9.81
C GLU A 112 20.04 -8.56 11.27
N LYS A 113 18.92 -9.02 11.86
CA LYS A 113 18.65 -8.80 13.29
C LYS A 113 19.73 -9.39 14.19
N LYS A 114 20.17 -10.63 13.91
CA LYS A 114 21.26 -11.27 14.68
C LYS A 114 22.57 -10.50 14.55
N SER A 115 22.92 -10.06 13.34
CA SER A 115 24.14 -9.29 13.08
C SER A 115 24.09 -7.90 13.71
N MET A 116 22.94 -7.21 13.69
CA MET A 116 22.75 -5.95 14.40
C MET A 116 22.91 -6.13 15.91
N ILE A 117 22.32 -7.19 16.49
CA ILE A 117 22.48 -7.52 17.92
C ILE A 117 23.94 -7.83 18.25
N ALA A 118 24.64 -8.58 17.39
CA ALA A 118 26.05 -8.92 17.59
C ALA A 118 26.99 -7.70 17.42
N LYS A 119 26.67 -6.77 16.52
CA LYS A 119 27.41 -5.53 16.31
C LYS A 119 27.12 -4.50 17.41
N SER A 120 25.92 -4.52 17.97
CA SER A 120 25.62 -3.81 19.21
C SER A 120 26.16 -4.61 20.39
N ASN A 121 27.45 -4.49 20.68
CA ASN A 121 28.09 -5.02 21.91
C ASN A 121 27.51 -4.41 23.22
N LEU A 122 26.28 -3.88 23.19
CA LEU A 122 25.57 -3.18 24.25
C LEU A 122 24.22 -3.86 24.60
N SER A 123 24.08 -5.17 24.44
CA SER A 123 23.05 -5.92 25.19
C SER A 123 23.70 -6.65 26.35
N THR A 124 24.24 -5.88 27.29
CA THR A 124 24.47 -6.33 28.65
C THR A 124 23.19 -6.99 29.18
N GLY A 125 23.25 -8.27 29.51
CA GLY A 125 22.61 -8.86 30.68
C GLY A 125 21.09 -8.80 30.87
N ILE A 126 20.27 -8.25 29.97
CA ILE A 126 18.81 -8.31 30.12
C ILE A 126 18.36 -9.71 29.67
N LYS A 127 18.51 -10.69 30.57
CA LYS A 127 17.75 -11.93 30.54
C LYS A 127 16.30 -11.52 30.36
N LYS A 128 15.72 -11.72 29.17
CA LYS A 128 14.28 -11.61 28.96
C LYS A 128 13.65 -12.51 30.01
N LYS A 129 13.15 -11.94 31.11
CA LYS A 129 12.24 -12.67 32.00
C LYS A 129 11.13 -13.13 31.07
N LYS A 130 11.04 -14.45 30.85
CA LYS A 130 9.87 -15.05 30.19
C LYS A 130 8.68 -14.50 30.96
N GLN A 131 7.97 -13.53 30.39
CA GLN A 131 6.65 -13.20 30.88
C GLN A 131 5.88 -14.51 30.81
N LYS A 132 5.53 -15.08 31.96
CA LYS A 132 4.54 -16.14 32.03
C LYS A 132 3.30 -15.50 31.41
N LYS A 133 3.01 -15.85 30.16
CA LYS A 133 1.71 -15.57 29.58
C LYS A 133 0.74 -16.30 30.48
N ASN A 134 -0.07 -15.56 31.23
CA ASN A 134 -1.28 -16.11 31.82
C ASN A 134 -2.24 -16.33 30.65
N ASP A 135 -1.89 -17.28 29.77
CA ASP A 135 -2.74 -17.72 28.69
C ASP A 135 -3.82 -18.57 29.35
N VAL A 136 -5.03 -18.02 29.44
CA VAL A 136 -6.27 -18.78 29.66
C VAL A 136 -6.41 -19.94 28.65
N GLY A 137 -5.66 -19.90 27.54
CA GLY A 137 -5.52 -21.01 26.59
C GLY A 137 -4.74 -22.23 27.09
N HIS A 138 -3.99 -22.15 28.20
CA HIS A 138 -3.30 -23.33 28.74
C HIS A 138 -4.28 -24.35 29.36
N LEU A 139 -5.43 -23.89 29.86
CA LEU A 139 -6.48 -24.77 30.38
C LEU A 139 -7.17 -25.57 29.26
N LEU A 140 -7.42 -24.95 28.10
CA LEU A 140 -8.00 -25.62 26.92
C LEU A 140 -6.98 -26.43 26.12
N SER A 141 -5.68 -26.16 26.25
CA SER A 141 -4.62 -26.89 25.52
C SER A 141 -4.66 -28.40 25.76
N ASN A 142 -5.05 -28.80 26.98
CA ASN A 142 -5.06 -30.18 27.44
C ASN A 142 -6.47 -30.77 27.54
N TYR A 143 -7.52 -29.96 27.40
CA TYR A 143 -8.88 -30.46 27.45
C TYR A 143 -9.18 -31.29 26.19
N GLY A 144 -9.66 -32.52 26.38
CA GLY A 144 -9.99 -33.44 25.28
C GLY A 144 -8.80 -34.11 24.57
N LYS A 145 -7.56 -33.91 25.04
CA LYS A 145 -6.37 -34.62 24.50
C LYS A 145 -5.84 -35.62 25.51
N VAL A 146 -5.90 -36.91 25.19
CA VAL A 146 -5.23 -37.96 25.98
C VAL A 146 -3.72 -37.88 25.73
N GLN A 147 -2.93 -37.67 26.78
CA GLN A 147 -1.48 -37.67 26.63
C GLN A 147 -0.95 -39.10 26.59
N LYS A 148 0.13 -39.32 25.84
CA LYS A 148 0.76 -40.65 25.71
C LYS A 148 1.25 -41.23 27.05
N ASN A 149 1.42 -40.38 28.07
CA ASN A 149 1.80 -40.78 29.41
C ASN A 149 0.62 -41.35 30.22
N ASP A 150 -0.61 -40.94 29.90
CA ASP A 150 -1.83 -41.43 30.55
C ASP A 150 -2.16 -42.86 30.09
N LEU A 151 -1.81 -43.19 28.84
CA LEU A 151 -1.97 -44.53 28.25
C LEU A 151 -1.03 -45.60 28.87
N LYS A 152 0.00 -45.19 29.64
CA LYS A 152 1.02 -46.11 30.17
C LYS A 152 0.80 -46.51 31.63
N LYS A 153 -0.27 -46.04 32.28
CA LYS A 153 -0.38 -46.09 33.75
C LYS A 153 -0.93 -47.40 34.33
N ASP A 154 -1.51 -48.28 33.52
CA ASP A 154 -2.36 -49.34 34.07
C ASP A 154 -1.80 -50.78 33.99
N SER A 155 -0.57 -50.99 33.52
CA SER A 155 -0.04 -52.37 33.41
C SER A 155 0.74 -52.89 34.61
N ASN A 156 1.17 -52.05 35.58
CA ASN A 156 2.10 -52.47 36.65
C ASN A 156 1.75 -52.04 38.08
N LYS A 157 0.52 -51.59 38.38
CA LYS A 157 0.17 -51.13 39.73
C LYS A 157 -0.70 -52.15 40.48
N GLY A 158 -0.04 -53.06 41.21
CA GLY A 158 -0.70 -53.94 42.17
C GLY A 158 -1.46 -53.15 43.27
N PRO A 159 -2.42 -53.79 43.96
CA PRO A 159 -3.34 -53.07 44.85
C PRO A 159 -2.60 -52.51 46.08
N GLY A 160 -2.41 -51.19 46.10
CA GLY A 160 -1.81 -50.48 47.23
C GLY A 160 -2.75 -50.48 48.44
N LYS A 161 -2.31 -51.09 49.54
CA LYS A 161 -3.03 -51.15 50.83
C LYS A 161 -3.46 -49.75 51.28
N ARG A 162 -4.77 -49.52 51.41
CA ARG A 162 -5.33 -48.32 52.05
C ARG A 162 -5.14 -48.44 53.57
N LYS A 163 -4.31 -47.59 54.17
CA LYS A 163 -4.33 -47.41 55.63
C LYS A 163 -5.60 -46.65 56.01
N LYS A 164 -6.47 -47.28 56.78
CA LYS A 164 -7.59 -46.60 57.45
C LYS A 164 -7.03 -45.68 58.54
N LYS A 165 -7.55 -44.45 58.60
CA LYS A 165 -7.44 -43.58 59.77
C LYS A 165 -8.36 -44.11 60.87
#